data_AF-A0A559TRT9-F1
#
_entry.id   AF-A0A559TRT9-F1
#
_cell.length_a   1.000
_cell.length_b   1.000
_cell.length_c   1.000
_cell.angle_alpha   90.00
_cell.angle_beta   90.00
_cell.angle_gamma   90.00
#
_symmetry.space_group_name_H-M   'P 1'
#
loop_
_entity.id
_entity.type
_entity.pdbx_description
1 polymer ?
#
loop_
_entity_poly.entity_id
_entity_poly.type
_entity_poly.pdbx_seq_one_letter_code
_entity_poly.pdbx_strand_id
1 'polypeptide(L)'
;MAVNAVPLHADRTPADHALRADTRRRIEQLPHARAEFWYEEEAAEEPGAHTGLMDLDGLDLPTDGDVYLCGSLPFMRAVRTQLLQAGVPARSIRYEVFGPDLWLAHAEG
;
A
#
# COMPACT_ATOMS: atom_id res chain seq x y z
N MET A 1 1.02 -12.34 21.75
CA MET A 1 0.95 -12.56 20.29
C MET A 1 1.68 -11.41 19.63
N ALA A 2 2.67 -11.70 18.80
CA ALA A 2 3.27 -10.69 17.94
C ALA A 2 2.33 -10.44 16.75
N VAL A 3 2.06 -9.18 16.43
CA VAL A 3 1.38 -8.80 15.17
C VAL A 3 2.48 -8.52 14.16
N ASN A 4 2.46 -9.25 13.03
CA ASN A 4 3.30 -8.96 11.88
C ASN A 4 2.54 -7.94 11.00
N ALA A 5 3.20 -6.86 10.60
CA ALA A 5 2.57 -5.81 9.79
C ALA A 5 3.54 -5.34 8.69
N VAL A 6 3.03 -5.21 7.47
CA VAL A 6 3.82 -4.71 6.34
C VAL A 6 3.08 -3.54 5.68
N PRO A 7 3.23 -2.29 6.15
CA PRO A 7 2.67 -1.15 5.45
C PRO A 7 3.40 -0.94 4.12
N LEU A 8 2.60 -0.76 3.07
CA LEU A 8 3.06 -0.45 1.72
C LEU A 8 2.47 0.91 1.36
N HIS A 9 3.31 1.89 1.05
CA HIS A 9 2.85 3.24 0.65
C HIS A 9 3.45 3.65 -0.69
N ALA A 10 2.64 4.22 -1.56
CA ALA A 10 3.12 4.81 -2.81
C ALA A 10 2.64 6.26 -2.89
N ASP A 11 3.55 7.16 -3.26
CA ASP A 11 3.27 8.58 -3.44
C ASP A 11 4.06 9.18 -4.60
N ARG A 12 3.85 10.45 -4.92
CA ARG A 12 4.62 11.12 -5.98
C ARG A 12 6.06 11.37 -5.55
N THR A 13 6.26 12.04 -4.42
CA THR A 13 7.57 12.33 -3.83
C THR A 13 7.59 11.92 -2.35
N PRO A 14 8.76 11.78 -1.72
CA PRO A 14 8.84 11.66 -0.27
C PRO A 14 8.16 12.85 0.43
N ALA A 15 8.26 14.06 -0.12
CA ALA A 15 7.67 15.27 0.47
C ALA A 15 6.13 15.24 0.52
N ASP A 16 5.48 14.60 -0.46
CA ASP A 16 4.02 14.45 -0.52
C ASP A 16 3.46 13.38 0.44
N HIS A 17 4.31 12.44 0.89
CA HIS A 17 3.93 11.35 1.77
C HIS A 17 3.52 11.86 3.16
N ALA A 18 2.22 12.06 3.31
CA ALA A 18 1.61 12.47 4.57
C ALA A 18 1.95 11.48 5.70
N LEU A 19 2.39 12.04 6.84
CA LEU A 19 2.75 11.27 8.04
C LEU A 19 3.94 10.29 7.86
N ARG A 20 4.76 10.41 6.78
CA ARG A 20 5.92 9.54 6.52
C ARG A 20 6.80 9.27 7.74
N ALA A 21 7.22 10.35 8.41
CA ALA A 21 8.11 10.26 9.57
C ALA A 21 7.44 9.57 10.77
N ASP A 22 6.14 9.80 10.97
CA ASP A 22 5.36 9.16 12.03
C ASP A 22 5.15 7.67 11.73
N THR A 23 4.90 7.30 10.48
CA THR A 23 4.81 5.90 10.03
C THR A 23 6.11 5.15 10.32
N ARG A 24 7.27 5.70 9.91
CA ARG A 24 8.57 5.10 10.22
C ARG A 24 8.78 4.89 11.71
N ARG A 25 8.58 5.96 12.50
CA ARG A 25 8.75 5.92 13.96
C ARG A 25 7.86 4.86 14.63
N ARG A 26 6.64 4.65 14.13
CA ARG A 26 5.72 3.63 14.66
C ARG A 26 6.11 2.22 14.25
N ILE A 27 6.61 2.04 13.03
CA ILE A 27 7.06 0.73 12.54
C ILE A 27 8.30 0.25 13.31
N GLU A 28 9.22 1.16 13.62
CA GLU A 28 10.40 0.87 14.46
C GLU A 28 10.04 0.39 15.88
N GLN A 29 8.82 0.68 16.37
CA GLN A 29 8.33 0.22 17.67
C GLN A 29 7.68 -1.17 17.62
N LEU A 30 7.49 -1.74 16.43
CA LEU A 30 6.84 -3.03 16.22
C LEU A 30 7.90 -4.09 15.83
N PRO A 31 8.18 -5.09 16.69
CA PRO A 31 9.31 -6.01 16.52
C PRO A 31 9.29 -6.85 15.23
N HIS A 32 8.13 -6.98 14.60
CA HIS A 32 7.94 -7.79 13.39
C HIS A 32 7.20 -7.01 12.29
N ALA A 33 7.47 -5.70 12.22
CA ALA A 33 6.96 -4.85 11.16
C ALA A 33 8.09 -4.29 10.29
N ARG A 34 7.80 -4.17 9.00
CA ARG A 34 8.65 -3.47 8.03
C ARG A 34 7.76 -2.65 7.11
N ALA A 35 8.23 -1.52 6.62
CA ALA A 35 7.49 -0.72 5.66
C ALA A 35 8.27 -0.64 4.34
N GLU A 36 7.53 -0.65 3.22
CA GLU A 36 8.07 -0.42 1.89
C GLU A 36 7.42 0.82 1.29
N PHE A 37 8.22 1.70 0.71
CA PHE A 37 7.74 2.95 0.11
C PHE A 37 8.12 3.02 -1.36
N TRP A 38 7.21 3.51 -2.20
CA TRP A 38 7.45 3.81 -3.61
C TRP A 38 7.23 5.30 -3.87
N TYR A 39 8.14 5.91 -4.64
CA TYR A 39 7.97 7.28 -5.11
C TYR A 39 8.24 7.40 -6.60
N GLU A 40 7.35 8.09 -7.31
CA GLU A 40 7.51 8.36 -8.75
C GLU A 40 8.71 9.27 -9.03
N GLU A 41 8.95 10.22 -8.13
CA GLU A 41 9.97 11.25 -8.21
C GLU A 41 10.77 11.28 -6.89
N GLU A 42 12.05 11.68 -6.95
CA GLU A 42 12.89 11.92 -5.76
C GLU A 42 13.01 10.74 -4.77
N ALA A 43 12.75 9.50 -5.20
CA ALA A 43 12.81 8.32 -4.35
C ALA A 43 14.14 8.15 -3.58
N ALA A 44 15.25 8.61 -4.17
CA ALA A 44 16.57 8.59 -3.56
C ALA A 44 16.69 9.42 -2.27
N GLU A 45 15.77 10.36 -2.01
CA GLU A 45 15.72 11.12 -0.76
C GLU A 45 15.18 10.31 0.42
N GLU A 46 14.53 9.17 0.16
CA GLU A 46 14.01 8.26 1.18
C GLU A 46 14.79 6.93 1.15
N PRO A 47 15.66 6.68 2.15
CA PRO A 47 16.47 5.46 2.18
C PRO A 47 15.63 4.18 2.18
N GLY A 48 15.91 3.30 1.21
CA GLY A 48 15.22 2.03 1.03
C GLY A 48 13.91 2.12 0.25
N ALA A 49 13.54 3.30 -0.25
CA ALA A 49 12.39 3.44 -1.13
C ALA A 49 12.68 2.92 -2.54
N HIS A 50 11.61 2.49 -3.20
CA HIS A 50 11.58 2.06 -4.58
C HIS A 50 11.19 3.23 -5.50
N THR A 51 11.70 3.24 -6.72
CA THR A 51 11.37 4.26 -7.73
C THR A 51 10.18 3.82 -8.58
N GLY A 52 9.24 4.72 -8.84
CA GLY A 52 8.09 4.51 -9.72
C GLY A 52 6.82 4.11 -8.97
N LEU A 53 5.92 3.44 -9.68
CA LEU A 53 4.66 2.93 -9.13
C LEU A 53 4.91 1.70 -8.24
N MET A 54 3.95 1.41 -7.36
CA MET A 54 4.00 0.21 -6.52
C MET A 54 4.05 -1.07 -7.37
N ASP A 55 5.13 -1.81 -7.18
CA ASP A 55 5.37 -3.14 -7.74
C ASP A 55 5.68 -4.12 -6.61
N LEU A 56 4.82 -5.11 -6.45
CA LEU A 56 4.92 -6.12 -5.40
C LEU A 56 5.78 -7.32 -5.82
N ASP A 57 6.25 -7.35 -7.07
CA ASP A 57 7.11 -8.44 -7.52
C ASP A 57 8.38 -8.55 -6.68
N GLY A 58 8.76 -9.77 -6.35
CA GLY A 58 9.92 -10.05 -5.48
C GLY A 58 9.75 -9.69 -3.99
N LEU A 59 8.62 -9.11 -3.56
CA LEU A 59 8.35 -8.90 -2.13
C LEU A 59 7.84 -10.17 -1.45
N ASP A 60 8.45 -10.50 -0.31
CA ASP A 60 7.95 -11.56 0.57
C ASP A 60 6.75 -11.05 1.39
N LEU A 61 5.56 -11.21 0.82
CA LEU A 61 4.30 -10.82 1.43
C LEU A 61 3.62 -12.02 2.11
N PRO A 62 3.15 -11.89 3.37
CA PRO A 62 2.39 -12.95 4.01
C PRO A 62 1.06 -13.18 3.29
N THR A 63 0.88 -14.39 2.76
CA THR A 63 -0.31 -14.77 1.96
C THR A 63 -1.47 -15.29 2.83
N ASP A 64 -1.20 -15.59 4.10
CA ASP A 64 -2.17 -16.00 5.11
C ASP A 64 -2.76 -14.83 5.92
N GLY A 65 -2.28 -13.61 5.65
CA GLY A 65 -2.72 -12.38 6.31
C GLY A 65 -3.98 -11.76 5.71
N ASP A 66 -4.50 -10.77 6.42
CA ASP A 66 -5.51 -9.84 5.91
C ASP A 66 -4.83 -8.63 5.27
N VAL A 67 -5.30 -8.23 4.08
CA VAL A 67 -4.84 -7.04 3.37
C VAL A 67 -5.90 -5.96 3.41
N TYR A 68 -5.50 -4.76 3.79
CA TYR A 68 -6.33 -3.55 3.75
C TYR A 68 -5.75 -2.62 2.70
N LEU A 69 -6.53 -2.33 1.67
CA LEU A 69 -6.12 -1.56 0.50
C LEU A 69 -6.96 -0.29 0.40
N CYS A 70 -6.32 0.86 0.31
CA CYS A 70 -6.99 2.14 0.11
C CYS A 70 -6.28 2.97 -0.95
N GLY A 71 -6.99 3.93 -1.54
CA GLY A 71 -6.45 4.84 -2.54
C GLY A 71 -7.41 5.07 -3.70
N SER A 72 -6.86 5.52 -4.84
CA SER A 72 -7.62 5.71 -6.06
C SER A 72 -8.03 4.36 -6.68
N LEU A 73 -9.17 4.34 -7.39
CA LEU A 73 -9.66 3.11 -8.01
C LEU A 73 -8.64 2.48 -9.00
N PRO A 74 -7.93 3.23 -9.86
CA PRO A 74 -6.89 2.66 -10.72
C PRO A 74 -5.75 2.01 -9.93
N PHE A 75 -5.25 2.69 -8.89
CA PHE A 75 -4.21 2.17 -8.02
C PHE A 75 -4.64 0.86 -7.34
N MET A 76 -5.82 0.87 -6.71
CA MET A 76 -6.32 -0.30 -6.00
C MET A 76 -6.57 -1.49 -6.94
N ARG A 77 -7.02 -1.25 -8.17
CA ARG A 77 -7.17 -2.31 -9.19
C ARG A 77 -5.82 -2.93 -9.56
N ALA A 78 -4.79 -2.12 -9.74
CA ALA A 78 -3.44 -2.59 -10.06
C ALA A 78 -2.85 -3.43 -8.90
N VAL A 79 -2.84 -2.87 -7.69
CA VAL A 79 -2.28 -3.53 -6.49
C VAL A 79 -3.05 -4.81 -6.17
N ARG A 80 -4.38 -4.80 -6.25
CA ARG A 80 -5.20 -6.01 -6.07
C ARG A 80 -4.82 -7.11 -7.06
N THR A 81 -4.56 -6.76 -8.32
CA THR A 81 -4.17 -7.74 -9.34
C THR A 81 -2.84 -8.39 -8.97
N GLN A 82 -1.85 -7.60 -8.55
CA GLN A 82 -0.55 -8.10 -8.10
C GLN A 82 -0.67 -8.99 -6.85
N LEU A 83 -1.48 -8.60 -5.85
CA LEU A 83 -1.75 -9.40 -4.66
C LEU A 83 -2.35 -10.78 -4.99
N LEU A 84 -3.29 -10.83 -5.94
CA LEU A 84 -3.87 -12.09 -6.39
C LEU A 84 -2.84 -12.97 -7.11
N GLN A 85 -1.96 -12.37 -7.91
CA GLN A 85 -0.85 -13.09 -8.57
C GLN A 85 0.16 -13.63 -7.55
N ALA A 86 0.41 -12.88 -6.47
CA ALA A 86 1.23 -13.32 -5.34
C ALA A 86 0.55 -14.39 -4.45
N GLY A 87 -0.69 -14.79 -4.76
CA GLY A 87 -1.39 -15.88 -4.08
C GLY A 87 -2.22 -15.46 -2.87
N VAL A 88 -2.38 -14.15 -2.61
CA VAL A 88 -3.28 -13.67 -1.55
C VAL A 88 -4.73 -14.02 -1.92
N PRO A 89 -5.48 -14.73 -1.06
CA PRO A 89 -6.86 -15.06 -1.36
C PRO A 89 -7.73 -13.80 -1.50
N ALA A 90 -8.57 -13.74 -2.52
CA ALA A 90 -9.45 -12.58 -2.76
C ALA A 90 -10.33 -12.20 -1.54
N ARG A 91 -10.72 -13.19 -0.73
CA ARG A 91 -11.51 -13.00 0.51
C ARG A 91 -10.75 -12.26 1.62
N SER A 92 -9.43 -12.26 1.57
CA SER A 92 -8.55 -11.62 2.54
C SER A 92 -8.21 -10.18 2.17
N ILE A 93 -8.59 -9.72 0.96
CA ILE A 93 -8.33 -8.37 0.47
C ILE A 93 -9.56 -7.50 0.72
N ARG A 94 -9.45 -6.56 1.66
CA ARG A 94 -10.46 -5.55 1.99
C ARG A 94 -10.06 -4.23 1.37
N TYR A 95 -11.02 -3.51 0.79
CA TYR A 95 -10.75 -2.23 0.16
C TYR A 95 -11.61 -1.13 0.75
N GLU A 96 -11.05 0.07 0.82
CA GLU A 96 -11.74 1.29 1.19
C GLU A 96 -11.48 2.35 0.11
N VAL A 97 -12.54 2.88 -0.49
CA VAL A 97 -12.42 3.88 -1.56
C VAL A 97 -12.49 5.27 -0.94
N PHE A 98 -11.38 6.01 -0.99
CA PHE A 98 -11.35 7.43 -0.62
C PHE A 98 -11.51 8.28 -1.88
N GLY A 99 -12.76 8.55 -2.24
CA GLY A 99 -13.12 9.44 -3.34
C GLY A 99 -14.29 10.35 -2.97
N PRO A 100 -14.44 11.52 -3.62
CA PRO A 100 -15.58 12.42 -3.39
C PRO A 100 -16.93 11.79 -3.79
N ASP A 101 -16.88 10.69 -4.54
CA ASP A 101 -17.99 10.15 -5.33
C ASP A 101 -18.35 8.70 -5.02
N LEU A 102 -18.55 8.36 -3.74
CA LEU A 102 -19.32 7.15 -3.41
C LEU A 102 -20.79 7.25 -3.89
N TRP A 103 -21.27 8.44 -4.29
CA TRP A 103 -22.63 8.70 -4.76
C TRP A 103 -22.80 8.74 -6.30
N LEU A 104 -21.79 9.11 -7.10
CA LEU A 104 -21.92 9.18 -8.57
C LEU A 104 -21.83 7.81 -9.27
N ALA A 105 -21.43 6.75 -8.58
CA ALA A 105 -21.37 5.39 -9.15
C ALA A 105 -22.74 4.79 -9.53
N HIS A 106 -23.86 5.43 -9.13
CA HIS A 106 -25.23 5.04 -9.52
C HIS A 106 -25.85 5.91 -10.61
N ALA A 107 -25.10 6.86 -11.18
CA ALA A 107 -25.67 7.86 -12.08
C ALA A 107 -25.33 7.64 -13.56
N GLU A 108 -25.11 6.41 -14.02
CA GLU A 108 -25.23 6.09 -15.45
C GLU A 108 -25.89 4.71 -15.61
N GLY A 109 -27.19 4.75 -15.90
CA GLY A 109 -27.97 3.67 -16.49
C GLY A 109 -28.34 4.04 -17.92
#